data_AF-A0A6M7VBB6-F1
#
_entry.id   AF-A0A6M7VBB6-F1
#
_cell.length_a   1.000
_cell.length_b   1.000
_cell.length_c   1.000
_cell.angle_alpha   90.00
_cell.angle_beta   90.00
_cell.angle_gamma   90.00
#
_symmetry.space_group_name_H-M   'P 1'
#
loop_
_entity.id
_entity.type
_entity.pdbx_description
1 polymer ?
#
loop_
_entity_poly.entity_id
_entity_poly.type
_entity_poly.pdbx_seq_one_letter_code
_entity_poly.pdbx_strand_id
1 'polypeptide(L)'
;MSETMNLHHAPETMTLHRALWAGRIMSAFVVVALVADGTIQLFAPAQIASMLQETGFAMDLTRVVGPIILACAILYAIPATAVLGAILATGFLGGAICAHVRIGELGSPPEIISLLLGVMTWGGLCLRDPRIRAILPLIH
;
A
#
# COMPACT_ATOMS: atom_id res chain seq x y z
N MET A 1 -22.21 25.86 -44.44
CA MET A 1 -20.75 26.06 -44.32
C MET A 1 -20.42 25.87 -42.85
N SER A 2 -19.64 24.84 -42.58
CA SER A 2 -19.40 24.17 -41.30
C SER A 2 -18.63 25.04 -40.30
N GLU A 3 -18.85 24.82 -39.00
CA GLU A 3 -17.85 24.81 -37.90
C GLU A 3 -18.52 25.10 -36.54
N THR A 4 -19.28 24.13 -36.04
CA THR A 4 -19.43 23.95 -34.59
C THR A 4 -18.34 22.98 -34.13
N MET A 5 -17.09 23.45 -34.13
CA MET A 5 -15.94 22.65 -33.71
C MET A 5 -15.86 22.62 -32.18
N ASN A 6 -16.19 21.46 -31.63
CA ASN A 6 -16.13 21.06 -30.24
C ASN A 6 -14.89 21.57 -29.48
N LEU A 7 -15.06 22.59 -28.65
CA LEU A 7 -14.04 23.07 -27.69
C LEU A 7 -14.24 22.53 -26.25
N HIS A 8 -15.14 21.57 -26.04
CA HIS A 8 -15.47 21.07 -24.69
C HIS A 8 -14.77 19.75 -24.27
N HIS A 9 -13.89 19.18 -25.08
CA HIS A 9 -13.25 17.87 -24.78
C HIS A 9 -11.79 17.93 -24.27
N ALA A 10 -11.21 19.12 -24.12
CA ALA A 10 -9.81 19.26 -23.67
C ALA A 10 -9.54 19.07 -22.15
N PRO A 11 -10.46 19.38 -21.20
CA PRO A 11 -10.10 19.33 -19.77
C PRO A 11 -10.16 17.94 -19.13
N GLU A 12 -10.99 17.02 -19.64
CA GLU A 12 -11.23 15.70 -19.00
C GLU A 12 -10.09 14.68 -19.22
N THR A 13 -9.38 14.79 -20.34
CA THR A 13 -8.31 13.83 -20.68
C THR A 13 -7.03 14.07 -19.86
N MET A 14 -6.71 15.32 -19.57
CA MET A 14 -5.52 15.71 -18.80
C MET A 14 -5.61 15.33 -17.32
N THR A 15 -6.80 15.39 -16.73
CA THR A 15 -7.04 15.03 -15.32
C THR A 15 -6.94 13.53 -15.10
N LEU A 16 -7.49 12.74 -16.03
CA LEU A 16 -7.37 11.27 -16.04
C LEU A 16 -5.91 10.81 -16.12
N HIS A 17 -5.11 11.41 -17.00
CA HIS A 17 -3.70 11.03 -17.14
C HIS A 17 -2.91 11.33 -15.86
N ARG A 18 -3.12 12.49 -15.23
CA ARG A 18 -2.47 12.86 -13.96
C ARG A 18 -2.87 11.92 -12.81
N ALA A 19 -4.14 11.53 -12.74
CA ALA A 19 -4.62 10.59 -11.73
C ALA A 19 -3.97 9.21 -11.86
N LEU A 20 -3.85 8.68 -13.08
CA LEU A 20 -3.18 7.40 -13.33
C LEU A 20 -1.70 7.43 -12.90
N TRP A 21 -0.98 8.51 -13.20
CA TRP A 21 0.41 8.68 -12.78
C TRP A 21 0.56 8.81 -11.27
N ALA A 22 -0.29 9.62 -10.62
CA ALA A 22 -0.31 9.74 -9.17
C ALA A 22 -0.54 8.36 -8.50
N GLY A 23 -1.52 7.59 -9.00
CA GLY A 23 -1.78 6.25 -8.49
C GLY A 23 -0.63 5.28 -8.72
N ARG A 24 0.08 5.39 -9.84
CA ARG A 24 1.27 4.55 -10.12
C ARG A 24 2.44 4.90 -9.21
N ILE A 25 2.68 6.17 -8.91
CA ILE A 25 3.70 6.62 -7.95
C ILE A 25 3.38 6.11 -6.54
N MET A 26 2.12 6.27 -6.09
CA MET A 26 1.69 5.75 -4.77
C MET A 26 1.84 4.23 -4.68
N SER A 27 1.44 3.50 -5.73
CA SER A 27 1.59 2.05 -5.77
C SER A 27 3.05 1.62 -5.74
N ALA A 28 3.92 2.28 -6.50
CA ALA A 28 5.34 1.98 -6.52
C ALA A 28 5.98 2.23 -5.15
N PHE A 29 5.60 3.32 -4.47
CA PHE A 29 6.06 3.61 -3.12
C PHE A 29 5.68 2.51 -2.13
N VAL A 30 4.41 2.06 -2.15
CA VAL A 30 3.95 0.95 -1.30
C VAL A 30 4.73 -0.33 -1.59
N VAL A 31 4.90 -0.70 -2.86
CA VAL A 31 5.66 -1.90 -3.24
C VAL A 31 7.09 -1.82 -2.73
N VAL A 32 7.77 -0.69 -2.94
CA VAL A 32 9.15 -0.49 -2.46
C VAL A 32 9.22 -0.59 -0.94
N ALA A 33 8.29 0.04 -0.22
CA ALA A 33 8.26 -0.01 1.24
C ALA A 33 8.06 -1.44 1.76
N LEU A 34 7.10 -2.19 1.21
CA LEU A 34 6.84 -3.58 1.61
C LEU A 34 8.02 -4.51 1.23
N VAL A 35 8.62 -4.33 0.05
CA VAL A 35 9.80 -5.11 -0.35
C VAL A 35 11.00 -4.80 0.55
N ALA A 36 11.23 -3.53 0.88
CA ALA A 36 12.30 -3.14 1.78
C ALA A 36 12.10 -3.77 3.17
N ASP A 37 10.89 -3.69 3.72
CA ASP A 37 10.57 -4.28 5.01
C ASP A 37 10.74 -5.81 5.01
N GLY A 38 10.16 -6.50 4.03
CA GLY A 38 10.29 -7.96 3.89
C GLY A 38 11.72 -8.42 3.67
N THR A 39 12.54 -7.66 2.94
CA THR A 39 13.97 -7.98 2.75
C THR A 39 14.79 -7.75 4.01
N ILE A 40 14.54 -6.67 4.76
CA ILE A 40 15.20 -6.44 6.06
C ILE A 40 14.87 -7.57 7.03
N GLN A 41 13.61 -8.00 7.10
CA GLN A 41 13.20 -9.10 7.97
C GLN A 41 13.91 -10.44 7.65
N LEU A 42 14.18 -10.71 6.38
CA LEU A 42 14.82 -11.95 5.94
C LEU A 42 16.35 -11.92 6.02
N PHE A 43 16.96 -10.82 5.57
CA PHE A 43 18.41 -10.74 5.34
C PHE A 43 19.15 -9.95 6.41
N ALA A 44 18.46 -9.05 7.11
CA ALA A 44 19.06 -8.19 8.12
C ALA A 44 18.19 -8.09 9.40
N PRO A 45 17.74 -9.21 10.00
CA PRO A 45 16.87 -9.19 11.18
C PRO A 45 17.51 -8.47 12.38
N ALA A 46 18.85 -8.41 12.43
CA ALA A 46 19.58 -7.65 13.45
C ALA A 46 19.28 -6.13 13.42
N GLN A 47 18.91 -5.56 12.27
CA GLN A 47 18.60 -4.13 12.15
C GLN A 47 17.27 -3.76 12.84
N ILE A 48 16.37 -4.72 12.96
CA ILE A 48 15.04 -4.55 13.59
C ILE A 48 14.98 -5.30 14.93
N ALA A 49 16.10 -5.78 15.44
CA ALA A 49 16.14 -6.54 16.68
C ALA A 49 15.62 -5.71 17.87
N SER A 50 15.96 -4.41 17.95
CA SER A 50 15.43 -3.52 18.99
C SER A 50 13.90 -3.41 18.91
N MET A 51 13.36 -3.20 17.71
CA MET A 51 11.91 -3.11 17.47
C MET A 51 11.19 -4.42 17.86
N LEU A 52 11.78 -5.57 17.54
CA LEU A 52 11.24 -6.89 17.91
C LEU A 52 11.28 -7.12 19.43
N GLN A 53 12.35 -6.69 20.11
CA GLN A 53 12.44 -6.76 21.57
C GLN A 53 11.41 -5.86 22.24
N GLU A 54 11.24 -4.63 21.76
CA GLU A 54 10.25 -3.66 22.26
C GLU A 54 8.81 -4.16 22.08
N THR A 55 8.54 -4.82 20.95
CA THR A 55 7.22 -5.41 20.65
C THR A 55 7.01 -6.79 21.28
N GLY A 56 8.04 -7.37 21.92
CA GLY A 56 7.98 -8.68 22.56
C GLY A 56 7.94 -9.87 21.60
N PHE A 57 8.32 -9.68 20.33
CA PHE A 57 8.38 -10.74 19.33
C PHE A 57 9.76 -11.41 19.27
N ALA A 58 9.78 -12.73 19.09
CA ALA A 58 11.01 -13.48 18.88
C ALA A 58 11.60 -13.19 17.48
N MET A 59 12.93 -13.14 17.38
CA MET A 59 13.62 -12.95 16.10
C MET A 59 13.27 -14.03 15.06
N ASP A 60 12.97 -15.26 15.47
CA ASP A 60 12.56 -16.32 14.54
C ASP A 60 11.27 -15.99 13.76
N LEU A 61 10.44 -15.07 14.28
CA LEU A 61 9.21 -14.66 13.62
C LEU A 61 9.49 -13.89 12.32
N THR A 62 10.63 -13.20 12.19
CA THR A 62 10.97 -12.46 10.97
C THR A 62 11.13 -13.36 9.76
N ARG A 63 11.53 -14.63 9.97
CA ARG A 63 11.64 -15.63 8.91
C ARG A 63 10.28 -16.04 8.35
N VAL A 64 9.21 -15.90 9.15
CA VAL A 64 7.83 -16.19 8.72
C VAL A 64 7.17 -14.93 8.17
N VAL A 65 7.37 -13.79 8.82
CA VAL A 65 6.74 -12.52 8.45
C VAL A 65 7.32 -11.94 7.16
N GLY A 66 8.65 -11.98 6.97
CA GLY A 66 9.31 -11.47 5.77
C GLY A 66 8.73 -12.04 4.46
N PRO A 67 8.60 -13.36 4.29
CA PRO A 67 7.96 -13.97 3.13
C PRO A 67 6.51 -13.56 2.92
N ILE A 68 5.73 -13.38 3.99
CA ILE A 68 4.32 -12.95 3.91
C ILE A 68 4.26 -11.55 3.30
N ILE A 69 5.09 -10.63 3.78
CA ILE A 69 5.13 -9.25 3.27
C ILE A 69 5.58 -9.20 1.83
N LEU A 70 6.60 -9.99 1.48
CA LEU A 70 7.05 -10.10 0.09
C LEU A 70 5.96 -10.67 -0.82
N ALA A 71 5.20 -11.66 -0.36
CA ALA A 71 4.05 -12.18 -1.10
C ALA A 71 2.98 -11.09 -1.31
N CYS A 72 2.65 -10.31 -0.26
CA CYS A 72 1.75 -9.16 -0.38
C CYS A 72 2.27 -8.14 -1.41
N ALA A 73 3.56 -7.81 -1.35
CA ALA A 73 4.18 -6.83 -2.25
C ALA A 73 4.19 -7.30 -3.70
N ILE A 74 4.54 -8.57 -3.96
CA ILE A 74 4.55 -9.17 -5.30
C ILE A 74 3.13 -9.21 -5.88
N LEU A 75 2.15 -9.68 -5.09
CA LEU A 75 0.77 -9.74 -5.52
C LEU A 75 0.20 -8.34 -5.78
N TYR A 76 0.59 -7.34 -4.99
CA TYR A 76 0.16 -5.95 -5.19
C TYR A 76 0.83 -5.29 -6.40
N ALA A 77 2.09 -5.64 -6.69
CA ALA A 77 2.84 -5.12 -7.83
C ALA A 77 2.29 -5.60 -9.18
N ILE A 78 1.80 -6.84 -9.23
CA ILE A 78 1.25 -7.43 -10.46
C ILE A 78 -0.18 -6.90 -10.69
N PRO A 79 -0.45 -6.19 -11.80
CA PRO A 79 -1.75 -5.54 -12.01
C PRO A 79 -2.93 -6.52 -12.05
N ALA A 80 -2.71 -7.77 -12.49
CA ALA A 80 -3.75 -8.81 -12.51
C ALA A 80 -4.17 -9.29 -11.11
N THR A 81 -3.28 -9.17 -10.11
CA THR A 81 -3.52 -9.60 -8.72
C THR A 81 -3.54 -8.45 -7.73
N ALA A 82 -3.47 -7.20 -8.20
CA ALA A 82 -3.28 -6.02 -7.36
C ALA A 82 -4.37 -5.87 -6.28
N VAL A 83 -5.61 -6.25 -6.59
CA VAL A 83 -6.72 -6.25 -5.63
C VAL A 83 -6.48 -7.25 -4.50
N LEU A 84 -6.06 -8.47 -4.83
CA LEU A 84 -5.73 -9.49 -3.83
C LEU A 84 -4.53 -9.05 -2.99
N GLY A 85 -3.49 -8.50 -3.62
CA GLY A 85 -2.34 -7.91 -2.93
C GLY A 85 -2.75 -6.79 -1.97
N ALA A 86 -3.68 -5.92 -2.38
CA ALA A 86 -4.19 -4.85 -1.52
C ALA A 86 -4.96 -5.38 -0.30
N ILE A 87 -5.79 -6.42 -0.48
CA ILE A 87 -6.50 -7.09 0.61
C ILE A 87 -5.52 -7.70 1.61
N LEU A 88 -4.52 -8.46 1.12
CA LEU A 88 -3.51 -9.09 1.97
C LEU A 88 -2.64 -8.05 2.69
N ALA A 89 -2.21 -6.99 1.99
CA ALA A 89 -1.48 -5.88 2.58
C ALA A 89 -2.30 -5.19 3.68
N THR A 90 -3.62 -5.03 3.49
CA THR A 90 -4.50 -4.43 4.50
C THR A 90 -4.56 -5.29 5.76
N GLY A 91 -4.73 -6.61 5.60
CA GLY A 91 -4.72 -7.54 6.73
C GLY A 91 -3.38 -7.53 7.47
N PHE A 92 -2.27 -7.51 6.73
CA PHE A 92 -0.93 -7.44 7.28
C PHE A 92 -0.68 -6.14 8.06
N LEU A 93 -0.94 -4.99 7.44
CA LEU A 93 -0.74 -3.67 8.06
C LEU A 93 -1.67 -3.44 9.25
N GLY A 94 -2.92 -3.92 9.19
CA GLY A 94 -3.84 -3.91 10.32
C GLY A 94 -3.33 -4.74 11.51
N GLY A 95 -2.72 -5.90 11.23
CA GLY A 95 -2.04 -6.71 12.24
C GLY A 95 -0.85 -5.98 12.89
N ALA A 96 -0.04 -5.29 12.08
CA ALA A 96 1.08 -4.47 12.57
C ALA A 96 0.60 -3.34 13.50
N ILE A 97 -0.44 -2.60 13.08
CA ILE A 97 -1.08 -1.56 13.91
C ILE A 97 -1.55 -2.15 15.24
N CYS A 98 -2.27 -3.28 15.20
CA CYS A 98 -2.76 -3.95 16.40
C CYS A 98 -1.63 -4.36 17.36
N ALA A 99 -0.49 -4.81 16.83
CA ALA A 99 0.68 -5.15 17.63
C ALA A 99 1.26 -3.94 18.40
N HIS A 100 1.39 -2.78 17.74
CA HIS A 100 1.86 -1.55 18.38
C HIS A 100 0.84 -0.96 19.37
N VAL A 101 -0.45 -1.01 19.04
CA VAL A 101 -1.52 -0.60 19.96
C VAL A 101 -1.53 -1.46 21.23
N ARG A 102 -1.31 -2.77 21.10
CA ARG A 102 -1.30 -3.72 22.23
C ARG A 102 -0.23 -3.42 23.28
N ILE A 103 0.92 -2.92 22.85
CA ILE A 103 2.03 -2.55 23.75
C ILE A 103 1.92 -1.11 24.29
N GLY A 104 0.82 -0.41 23.98
CA GLY A 104 0.55 0.95 24.45
C GLY A 104 1.23 2.05 23.63
N GLU A 105 1.84 1.71 22.50
CA GLU A 105 2.54 2.64 21.60
C GLU A 105 1.60 3.33 20.61
N LEU A 106 0.57 4.00 21.14
CA LEU A 106 -0.38 4.77 20.33
C LEU A 106 0.31 5.97 19.67
N GLY A 107 0.24 6.05 18.34
CA GLY A 107 0.85 7.10 17.55
C GLY A 107 2.35 6.90 17.29
N SER A 108 2.84 5.66 17.45
CA SER A 108 4.23 5.36 17.13
C SER A 108 4.52 5.50 15.63
N PRO A 109 5.76 5.85 15.23
CA PRO A 109 6.12 5.95 13.81
C PRO A 109 5.74 4.72 12.97
N PRO A 110 5.94 3.47 13.45
CA PRO A 110 5.53 2.27 12.69
C PRO A 110 4.03 2.15 12.49
N GLU A 111 3.22 2.55 13.48
CA GLU A 111 1.76 2.57 13.38
C GLU A 111 1.30 3.56 12.30
N ILE A 112 1.84 4.78 12.33
CA ILE A 112 1.49 5.84 11.38
C ILE A 112 1.93 5.46 9.96
N ILE A 113 3.14 4.89 9.81
CA ILE A 113 3.64 4.39 8.52
C ILE A 113 2.72 3.28 8.01
N SER A 114 2.31 2.34 8.87
CA SER A 114 1.41 1.24 8.47
C SER A 114 0.05 1.75 8.01
N LEU A 115 -0.53 2.72 8.74
CA LEU A 115 -1.77 3.40 8.35
C LEU A 115 -1.61 4.10 6.99
N LEU A 116 -0.54 4.87 6.82
CA LEU A 116 -0.27 5.60 5.58
C LEU A 116 -0.10 4.65 4.40
N LEU A 117 0.65 3.55 4.56
CA LEU A 117 0.82 2.53 3.53
C LEU A 117 -0.51 1.87 3.18
N GLY A 118 -1.38 1.60 4.16
CA GLY A 118 -2.72 1.05 3.92
C GLY A 118 -3.58 1.98 3.07
N VAL A 119 -3.60 3.28 3.43
CA VAL A 119 -4.30 4.31 2.65
C VAL A 119 -3.70 4.45 1.25
N MET A 120 -2.38 4.45 1.12
CA MET A 120 -1.71 4.55 -0.17
C MET A 120 -1.94 3.34 -1.08
N THR A 121 -2.09 2.16 -0.48
CA THR A 121 -2.39 0.91 -1.20
C THR A 121 -3.74 1.01 -1.91
N TRP A 122 -4.79 1.37 -1.18
CA TRP A 122 -6.12 1.52 -1.79
C TRP A 122 -6.24 2.79 -2.63
N GLY A 123 -5.67 3.91 -2.18
CA GLY A 123 -5.68 5.17 -2.93
C GLY A 123 -4.97 5.06 -4.28
N GLY A 124 -3.81 4.40 -4.31
CA GLY A 124 -3.08 4.13 -5.55
C GLY A 124 -3.86 3.25 -6.51
N LEU A 125 -4.56 2.24 -5.99
CA LEU A 125 -5.38 1.33 -6.77
C LEU A 125 -6.64 2.03 -7.32
N CYS A 126 -7.36 2.80 -6.51
CA CYS A 126 -8.51 3.62 -6.92
C CYS A 126 -8.17 4.59 -8.05
N LEU A 127 -7.00 5.22 -7.96
CA LEU A 127 -6.53 6.16 -8.96
C LEU A 127 -6.18 5.49 -10.30
N ARG A 128 -5.73 4.24 -10.28
CA ARG A 128 -5.31 3.47 -11.47
C ARG A 128 -6.42 2.67 -12.13
N ASP A 129 -7.38 2.18 -11.36
CA ASP A 129 -8.43 1.29 -11.87
C ASP A 129 -9.84 1.89 -11.65
N PRO A 130 -10.56 2.26 -12.73
CA PRO A 130 -11.92 2.78 -12.63
C PRO A 130 -12.91 1.75 -12.08
N ARG A 131 -12.64 0.44 -12.22
CA ARG A 131 -13.50 -0.62 -11.68
C ARG A 131 -13.47 -0.65 -10.16
N ILE A 132 -12.30 -0.46 -9.57
CA ILE A 132 -12.13 -0.39 -8.12
C ILE A 132 -12.79 0.88 -7.57
N ARG A 133 -12.69 1.99 -8.30
CA ARG A 133 -13.40 3.23 -7.97
C ARG A 133 -14.92 3.08 -8.01
N ALA A 134 -15.46 2.25 -8.89
CA ALA A 134 -16.89 1.95 -8.93
C ALA A 134 -17.36 1.05 -7.77
N ILE A 135 -16.46 0.26 -7.17
CA ILE A 135 -16.77 -0.65 -6.05
C ILE A 135 -16.67 0.07 -4.70
N LEU A 136 -15.74 1.00 -4.54
CA LEU A 136 -15.63 1.82 -3.33
C LEU A 136 -16.63 3.00 -3.44
N PRO A 137 -17.72 3.00 -2.66
CA PRO A 137 -18.73 4.05 -2.70
C PRO A 137 -18.23 5.27 -1.93
N LEU A 138 -17.06 5.78 -2.31
CA LEU A 138 -16.58 7.09 -1.91
C LEU A 138 -17.23 8.09 -2.86
N ILE A 139 -18.53 8.27 -2.61
CA ILE A 139 -19.43 9.33 -3.04
C ILE A 139 -20.22 9.06 -4.34
N HIS A 140 -21.51 9.38 -4.20
CA HIS A 140 -22.65 9.35 -5.11
C HIS A 140 -22.61 10.42 -6.19
#